data_AF-E4Z6X1-F1
#
_entry.id   AF-E4Z6X1-F1
#
_cell.length_a   1.000
_cell.length_b   1.000
_cell.length_c   1.000
_cell.angle_alpha   90.00
_cell.angle_beta   90.00
_cell.angle_gamma   90.00
#
_symmetry.space_group_name_H-M   'P 1'
#
loop_
_entity.id
_entity.type
_entity.pdbx_description
1 polymer ?
#
loop_
_entity_poly.entity_id
_entity_poly.type
_entity_poly.pdbx_seq_one_letter_code
_entity_poly.pdbx_strand_id
1 'polypeptide(L)'
;GTPGYLSPEVIKKEKYNKPVDLWAVGVILYILLVGYPPFWEEDAKAMYEIIKEGKYSYPSPEWDTVSREVKQLIDSMLQVDPSKRITAVEALRHPWICNREKVANAVHRQVESVTCFES
;
A
#
# COMPACT_ATOMS: atom_id res chain seq x y z
N GLY A 1 2.50 16.81 7.04
CA GLY A 1 1.87 15.70 6.32
C GLY A 1 1.30 14.72 7.32
N THR A 2 0.28 13.96 6.94
CA THR A 2 -0.25 12.89 7.78
C THR A 2 0.81 11.79 7.91
N PRO A 3 1.26 11.43 9.13
CA PRO A 3 2.44 10.60 9.35
C PRO A 3 2.50 9.28 8.56
N GLY A 4 1.34 8.65 8.30
CA GLY A 4 1.25 7.34 7.63
C GLY A 4 1.61 7.31 6.14
N TYR A 5 1.76 8.48 5.48
CA TYR A 5 2.13 8.57 4.06
C TYR A 5 3.56 9.05 3.85
N LEU A 6 4.29 9.37 4.93
CA LEU A 6 5.67 9.82 4.84
C LEU A 6 6.58 8.65 4.49
N SER A 7 7.49 8.86 3.55
CA SER A 7 8.48 7.86 3.18
C SER A 7 9.62 7.79 4.21
N PRO A 8 10.36 6.67 4.28
CA PRO A 8 11.46 6.47 5.23
C PRO A 8 12.51 7.57 5.20
N GLU A 9 12.90 8.03 4.00
CA GLU A 9 13.91 9.05 3.80
C GLU A 9 13.45 10.45 4.29
N VAL A 10 12.15 10.75 4.19
CA VAL A 10 11.58 12.00 4.73
C VAL A 10 11.60 11.98 6.26
N ILE A 11 11.28 10.84 6.88
CA ILE A 11 11.35 10.66 8.34
C ILE A 11 12.81 10.76 8.81
N LYS A 12 13.76 10.18 8.06
CA LYS A 12 15.20 10.25 8.35
C LYS A 12 15.81 11.64 8.07
N LYS A 13 15.05 12.58 7.52
CA LYS A 13 15.51 13.92 7.11
C LYS A 13 16.65 13.87 6.07
N GLU A 14 16.63 12.87 5.21
CA GLU A 14 17.58 12.73 4.10
C GLU A 14 17.14 13.59 2.91
N LYS A 15 18.06 13.83 1.95
CA LYS A 15 17.69 14.48 0.70
C LYS A 15 16.73 13.58 -0.07
N TYR A 16 15.52 14.06 -0.29
CA TYR A 16 14.49 13.34 -1.03
C TYR A 16 14.26 13.98 -2.40
N ASN A 17 13.74 13.17 -3.33
CA ASN A 17 13.40 13.55 -4.69
C ASN A 17 12.06 12.90 -5.07
N LYS A 18 11.71 12.87 -6.37
CA LYS A 18 10.48 12.28 -6.92
C LYS A 18 10.06 10.89 -6.36
N PRO A 19 10.95 9.96 -5.94
CA PRO A 19 10.54 8.66 -5.42
C PRO A 19 9.66 8.68 -4.16
N VAL A 20 9.60 9.80 -3.42
CA VAL A 20 8.72 9.91 -2.23
C VAL A 20 7.25 9.74 -2.57
N ASP A 21 6.83 10.19 -3.75
CA ASP A 21 5.43 10.12 -4.17
C ASP A 21 5.00 8.66 -4.39
N LEU A 22 5.92 7.80 -4.84
CA LEU A 22 5.62 6.39 -5.10
C LEU A 22 5.42 5.59 -3.82
N TRP A 23 6.07 6.00 -2.72
CA TRP A 23 5.77 5.43 -1.40
C TRP A 23 4.33 5.75 -0.99
N ALA A 24 3.92 7.01 -1.08
CA ALA A 24 2.56 7.43 -0.76
C ALA A 24 1.52 6.74 -1.65
N VAL A 25 1.81 6.56 -2.95
CA VAL A 25 0.96 5.79 -3.86
C VAL A 25 0.85 4.33 -3.43
N GLY A 26 1.93 3.69 -2.98
CA GLY A 26 1.89 2.32 -2.43
C GLY A 26 0.99 2.22 -1.19
N VAL A 27 1.09 3.19 -0.27
CA VAL A 27 0.23 3.27 0.92
C VAL A 27 -1.25 3.42 0.51
N ILE A 28 -1.55 4.31 -0.44
CA ILE A 28 -2.91 4.52 -0.94
C ILE A 28 -3.44 3.26 -1.63
N LEU A 29 -2.64 2.61 -2.48
CA LEU A 29 -3.04 1.39 -3.17
C LEU A 29 -3.38 0.27 -2.18
N TYR A 30 -2.58 0.12 -1.11
CA TYR A 30 -2.88 -0.83 -0.03
C TYR A 30 -4.25 -0.52 0.59
N ILE A 31 -4.50 0.74 0.97
CA ILE A 31 -5.78 1.17 1.57
C ILE A 31 -6.95 0.92 0.61
N LEU A 32 -6.80 1.20 -0.68
CA LEU A 32 -7.86 1.02 -1.68
C LEU A 32 -8.27 -0.46 -1.84
N LEU A 33 -7.37 -1.40 -1.60
CA LEU A 33 -7.65 -2.83 -1.74
C LEU A 33 -8.37 -3.40 -0.51
N VAL A 34 -7.94 -3.03 0.70
CA VAL A 34 -8.42 -3.69 1.93
C VAL A 34 -9.10 -2.78 2.94
N GLY A 35 -8.96 -1.46 2.83
CA GLY A 35 -9.67 -0.46 3.64
C GLY A 35 -8.93 0.01 4.91
N TYR A 36 -7.69 -0.42 5.14
CA TYR A 36 -6.87 -0.02 6.29
C TYR A 36 -5.41 0.25 5.86
N PRO A 37 -4.64 1.07 6.61
CA PRO A 37 -3.27 1.42 6.24
C PRO A 37 -2.27 0.28 6.48
N PRO A 38 -1.18 0.19 5.69
CA PRO A 38 -0.11 -0.79 5.90
C PRO A 38 0.73 -0.53 7.15
N PHE A 39 0.80 0.73 7.60
CA PHE A 39 1.56 1.15 8.78
C PHE A 39 0.61 1.79 9.78
N TRP A 40 0.51 1.20 10.97
CA TRP A 40 -0.31 1.72 12.06
C TRP A 40 0.29 1.30 13.40
N GLU A 41 0.46 2.28 14.28
CA GLU A 41 0.83 2.10 15.69
C GLU A 41 0.13 3.20 16.50
N GLU A 42 -0.13 2.96 17.78
CA GLU A 42 -0.71 3.97 18.68
C GLU A 42 0.29 5.10 18.98
N ASP A 43 1.57 4.73 19.17
CA ASP A 43 2.64 5.67 19.42
C ASP A 43 3.29 6.15 18.13
N ALA A 44 3.40 7.47 17.97
CA ALA A 44 3.96 8.06 16.76
C ALA A 44 5.43 7.66 16.51
N LYS A 45 6.21 7.45 17.57
CA LYS A 45 7.61 7.04 17.43
C LYS A 45 7.69 5.58 16.97
N ALA A 46 6.90 4.68 17.55
CA ALA A 46 6.76 3.31 17.07
C ALA A 46 6.31 3.27 15.59
N MET A 47 5.35 4.13 15.22
CA MET A 47 4.89 4.24 13.83
C MET A 47 6.03 4.64 12.88
N TYR A 48 6.87 5.59 13.28
CA TYR A 48 8.05 5.97 12.49
C TYR A 48 9.10 4.86 12.39
N GLU A 49 9.28 4.03 13.43
CA GLU A 49 10.20 2.89 13.34
C GLU A 49 9.72 1.86 12.31
N ILE A 50 8.44 1.46 12.34
CA ILE A 50 7.92 0.48 11.38
C ILE A 50 7.95 1.01 9.94
N ILE A 51 7.71 2.31 9.74
CA ILE A 51 7.83 2.95 8.42
C ILE A 51 9.30 2.93 7.96
N LYS A 52 10.24 3.31 8.83
CA LYS A 52 11.68 3.32 8.50
C LYS A 52 12.22 1.94 8.16
N GLU A 53 11.66 0.89 8.77
CA GLU A 53 11.97 -0.51 8.49
C GLU A 53 11.22 -1.08 7.27
N GLY A 54 10.18 -0.39 6.79
CA GLY A 54 9.29 -0.91 5.75
C GLY A 54 8.51 -2.14 6.22
N LYS A 55 8.20 -2.21 7.51
CA LYS A 55 7.55 -3.36 8.13
C LYS A 55 6.03 -3.25 8.03
N TYR A 56 5.46 -3.97 7.08
CA TYR A 56 4.02 -4.18 6.92
C TYR A 56 3.75 -5.65 6.55
N SER A 57 2.50 -6.06 6.55
CA SER A 57 2.11 -7.44 6.19
C SER A 57 0.81 -7.46 5.39
N TYR A 58 0.43 -8.64 4.89
CA TYR A 58 -0.81 -8.88 4.14
C TYR A 58 -1.67 -9.88 4.93
N PRO A 59 -2.38 -9.45 5.99
CA PRO A 59 -3.08 -10.38 6.87
C PRO A 59 -4.32 -10.99 6.18
N SER A 60 -4.60 -12.23 6.53
CA SER A 60 -5.82 -12.94 6.17
C SER A 60 -6.98 -12.49 7.08
N PRO A 61 -8.24 -12.53 6.60
CA PRO A 61 -8.66 -13.04 5.29
C PRO A 61 -8.67 -12.00 4.16
N GLU A 62 -8.50 -10.70 4.46
CA GLU A 62 -8.73 -9.62 3.49
C GLU A 62 -7.80 -9.67 2.28
N TRP A 63 -6.59 -10.20 2.47
CA TRP A 63 -5.59 -10.33 1.41
C TRP A 63 -5.58 -11.69 0.70
N ASP A 64 -6.40 -12.66 1.11
CA ASP A 64 -6.35 -14.02 0.56
C ASP A 64 -6.84 -14.05 -0.90
N THR A 65 -7.83 -13.22 -1.23
CA THR A 65 -8.38 -13.09 -2.58
C THR A 65 -7.59 -12.11 -3.46
N VAL A 66 -6.65 -11.37 -2.87
CA VAL A 66 -5.88 -10.35 -3.57
C VAL A 66 -4.71 -10.99 -4.31
N SER A 67 -4.66 -10.75 -5.63
CA SER A 67 -3.67 -11.33 -6.54
C SER A 67 -2.22 -11.07 -6.11
N ARG A 68 -1.34 -12.05 -6.37
CA ARG A 68 0.10 -11.93 -6.09
C ARG A 68 0.72 -10.75 -6.84
N GLU A 69 0.26 -10.47 -8.06
CA GLU A 69 0.76 -9.41 -8.91
C GLU A 69 0.57 -8.02 -8.28
N VAL A 70 -0.55 -7.76 -7.59
CA VAL A 70 -0.71 -6.47 -6.92
C VAL A 70 0.14 -6.36 -5.66
N LYS A 71 0.31 -7.46 -4.91
CA LYS A 71 1.21 -7.50 -3.74
C LYS A 71 2.64 -7.18 -4.17
N GLN A 72 3.11 -7.75 -5.28
CA GLN A 72 4.42 -7.44 -5.86
C GLN A 72 4.56 -5.97 -6.27
N LEU A 73 3.50 -5.37 -6.81
CA LEU A 73 3.50 -3.94 -7.15
C LEU A 73 3.62 -3.07 -5.89
N ILE A 74 2.85 -3.39 -4.84
CA ILE A 74 2.92 -2.70 -3.55
C ILE A 74 4.32 -2.86 -2.94
N ASP A 75 4.90 -4.05 -2.95
CA ASP A 75 6.27 -4.30 -2.45
C ASP A 75 7.32 -3.48 -3.19
N SER A 76 7.12 -3.27 -4.50
CA SER A 76 8.02 -2.45 -5.32
C SER A 76 7.87 -0.94 -5.03
N MET A 77 6.67 -0.50 -4.62
CA MET A 77 6.36 0.89 -4.23
C MET A 77 6.80 1.19 -2.79
N LEU A 78 6.60 0.25 -1.86
CA LEU A 78 6.96 0.36 -0.44
C LEU A 78 8.40 -0.12 -0.17
N GLN A 79 9.27 0.03 -1.17
CA GLN A 79 10.69 -0.25 -1.02
C GLN A 79 11.37 0.88 -0.22
N VAL A 80 12.05 0.49 0.86
CA VAL A 80 12.70 1.44 1.80
C VAL A 80 13.84 2.17 1.14
N ASP A 81 14.65 1.47 0.35
CA ASP A 81 15.72 2.06 -0.44
C ASP A 81 15.12 2.80 -1.65
N PRO A 82 15.15 4.15 -1.69
CA PRO A 82 14.54 4.92 -2.77
C PRO A 82 15.21 4.67 -4.13
N SER A 83 16.44 4.15 -4.16
CA SER A 83 17.13 3.79 -5.42
C SER A 83 16.62 2.48 -6.03
N LYS A 84 16.01 1.62 -5.20
CA LYS A 84 15.39 0.35 -5.62
C LYS A 84 13.87 0.45 -5.75
N ARG A 85 13.30 1.58 -5.31
CA ARG A 85 11.87 1.84 -5.40
C ARG A 85 11.46 2.04 -6.86
N ILE A 86 10.37 1.38 -7.25
CA ILE A 86 9.85 1.47 -8.61
C ILE A 86 9.53 2.93 -8.97
N THR A 87 9.83 3.32 -10.20
CA THR A 87 9.43 4.64 -10.72
C THR A 87 7.98 4.61 -11.21
N ALA A 88 7.35 5.79 -11.32
CA ALA A 88 6.00 5.89 -11.90
C ALA A 88 5.90 5.28 -13.32
N VAL A 89 6.94 5.45 -14.13
CA VAL A 89 6.97 4.92 -15.51
C VAL A 89 7.00 3.39 -15.50
N GLU A 90 7.78 2.78 -14.60
CA GLU A 90 7.84 1.32 -14.44
C GLU A 90 6.55 0.78 -13.83
N ALA A 91 5.97 1.45 -12.83
CA ALA A 91 4.72 1.06 -12.22
C ALA A 91 3.58 1.00 -13.24
N LEU A 92 3.46 2.01 -14.12
CA LEU A 92 2.47 2.03 -15.20
C LEU A 92 2.63 0.89 -16.21
N ARG A 93 3.82 0.29 -16.31
CA ARG A 93 4.12 -0.87 -17.16
C ARG A 93 3.96 -2.20 -16.42
N HIS A 94 3.65 -2.18 -15.12
CA HIS A 94 3.50 -3.39 -14.34
C HIS A 94 2.32 -4.21 -14.88
N PRO A 95 2.43 -5.56 -14.99
CA PRO A 95 1.38 -6.41 -15.55
C PRO A 95 0.01 -6.23 -14.91
N TRP A 96 -0.03 -5.92 -13.60
CA TRP A 96 -1.27 -5.60 -12.90
C TRP A 96 -1.95 -4.35 -13.48
N ILE A 97 -1.22 -3.26 -13.74
CA ILE A 97 -1.81 -2.03 -14.31
C ILE A 97 -2.16 -2.22 -15.79
N CYS A 98 -1.31 -2.88 -16.56
CA CYS A 98 -1.52 -3.04 -18.00
C CYS A 98 -2.68 -4.01 -18.33
N ASN A 99 -2.97 -4.97 -17.47
CA ASN A 99 -4.00 -6.00 -17.74
C ASN A 99 -5.31 -5.69 -16.99
N ARG A 100 -6.04 -4.68 -17.50
CA ARG A 100 -7.25 -4.12 -16.86
C ARG A 100 -8.36 -5.15 -16.57
N GLU A 101 -8.47 -6.22 -17.35
CA GLU A 101 -9.51 -7.24 -17.14
C GLU A 101 -9.32 -8.05 -15.84
N LYS A 102 -8.08 -8.19 -15.35
CA LYS A 102 -7.78 -8.87 -14.08
C LYS A 102 -7.97 -7.97 -12.86
N VAL A 103 -7.78 -6.65 -13.03
CA VAL A 103 -7.85 -5.66 -11.95
C VAL A 103 -9.28 -5.47 -11.44
N ALA A 104 -10.25 -5.40 -12.34
CA ALA A 104 -11.65 -5.14 -12.00
C ALA A 104 -12.28 -6.26 -11.16
N ASN A 105 -11.86 -7.51 -11.37
CA ASN A 105 -12.41 -8.67 -10.65
C ASN A 105 -11.95 -8.76 -9.18
N ALA A 106 -10.83 -8.13 -8.80
CA ALA A 106 -10.35 -8.11 -7.42
C ALA A 106 -11.12 -7.13 -6.52
N VAL A 107 -11.89 -6.20 -7.10
CA VAL A 107 -12.59 -5.13 -6.37
C VAL A 107 -14.06 -5.49 -6.08
N HIS A 108 -14.56 -6.62 -6.57
CA HIS A 108 -15.89 -7.11 -6.21
C HIS A 108 -15.87 -7.76 -4.82
N ARG A 109 -15.63 -6.96 -3.78
CA ARG A 109 -16.08 -7.30 -2.43
C ARG A 109 -17.60 -7.33 -2.49
N GLN A 110 -18.17 -8.53 -2.62
CA GLN A 110 -19.57 -8.76 -2.31
C GLN A 110 -19.77 -8.30 -0.88
N VAL A 111 -20.47 -7.17 -0.73
CA VAL A 111 -21.13 -6.83 0.52
C VAL A 111 -22.28 -7.83 0.65
N GLU A 112 -21.98 -9.03 1.14
CA GLU A 112 -23.02 -9.94 1.59
C GLU A 112 -23.52 -9.44 2.95
N SER A 113 -24.76 -8.94 2.91
CA SER A 113 -25.73 -8.84 3.99
C SER A 113 -25.39 -7.99 5.22
N VAL A 114 -25.70 -6.69 5.13
CA VAL A 114 -26.41 -6.04 6.24
C VAL A 114 -27.86 -6.50 6.12
N THR A 115 -28.21 -7.62 6.76
CA THR A 115 -29.62 -7.83 7.13
C THR A 115 -29.96 -6.73 8.11
N CYS A 116 -30.79 -5.77 7.69
CA CYS A 116 -31.50 -4.88 8.61
C CYS A 116 -32.09 -5.74 9.74
N PHE A 117 -31.65 -5.47 10.97
CA PHE A 117 -32.36 -5.91 12.16
C PHE A 117 -33.75 -5.27 12.11
N GLU A 118 -34.78 -6.06 11.81
CA GLU A 118 -36.12 -5.79 12.33
C GLU A 118 -36.12 -6.18 13.80
N SER A 119 -36.32 -5.20 14.69
CA SER A 119 -37.06 -5.29 15.96
C SER A 119 -37.24 -3.89 16.53
#